data_AF-A0A501WP97-F1
#
_entry.id   AF-A0A501WP97-F1
#
_cell.length_a   1.000
_cell.length_b   1.000
_cell.length_c   1.000
_cell.angle_alpha   90.00
_cell.angle_beta   90.00
_cell.angle_gamma   90.00
#
_symmetry.space_group_name_H-M   'P 1'
#
loop_
_entity.id
_entity.type
_entity.pdbx_description
1 polymer ?
#
loop_
_entity_poly.entity_id
_entity_poly.type
_entity_poly.pdbx_seq_one_letter_code
_entity_poly.pdbx_strand_id
1 'polypeptide(L)'
;MSDPIQPEVSEDMNLLAAWIDYMLNGTLAVATEAPRLGFVLLVAEFGKIEDGRVNYISNGQREDMIALPREYLGSLEGRAQGFKRRARTS
;
A
#
# COMPACT_ATOMS: atom_id res chain seq x y z
N MET A 1 20.80 6.37 -2.82
CA MET A 1 19.97 5.15 -2.86
C MET A 1 18.75 5.52 -3.69
N SER A 2 18.38 4.72 -4.68
CA SER A 2 17.23 5.04 -5.55
C SER A 2 15.99 5.23 -4.70
N ASP A 3 15.42 6.43 -4.67
CA ASP A 3 14.14 6.64 -3.99
C ASP A 3 13.11 5.69 -4.62
N PRO A 4 12.29 4.99 -3.82
CA PRO A 4 11.30 4.05 -4.35
C PRO A 4 10.19 4.75 -5.13
N ILE A 5 10.10 6.08 -5.01
CA ILE A 5 9.10 6.92 -5.64
C ILE A 5 9.78 7.84 -6.66
N GLN A 6 9.18 7.94 -7.84
CA GLN A 6 9.52 8.89 -8.88
C GLN A 6 9.23 10.33 -8.42
N PRO A 7 10.12 11.31 -8.69
CA PRO A 7 9.91 12.70 -8.28
C PRO A 7 8.54 13.25 -8.69
N GLU A 8 8.08 12.87 -9.88
CA GLU A 8 6.84 13.33 -10.50
C GLU A 8 5.57 12.98 -9.70
N VAL A 9 5.60 11.91 -8.90
CA VAL A 9 4.45 11.47 -8.09
C VAL A 9 4.73 11.50 -6.59
N SER A 10 5.92 11.96 -6.19
CA SER A 10 6.40 11.87 -4.81
C SER A 10 5.58 12.70 -3.83
N GLU A 11 5.20 13.92 -4.19
CA GLU A 11 4.41 14.80 -3.34
C GLU A 11 2.99 14.25 -3.11
N ASP A 12 2.31 13.89 -4.20
CA ASP A 12 0.96 13.31 -4.15
C ASP A 12 0.93 11.99 -3.35
N MET A 13 1.92 11.12 -3.56
CA MET A 13 2.00 9.85 -2.84
C MET A 13 2.26 10.03 -1.34
N ASN A 14 3.11 10.99 -0.95
CA ASN A 14 3.33 11.31 0.46
C ASN A 14 2.07 11.90 1.11
N LEU A 15 1.36 12.79 0.40
CA LEU A 15 0.10 13.36 0.87
C LEU A 15 -0.97 12.27 1.06
N LEU A 16 -1.13 11.38 0.09
CA LEU A 16 -2.05 10.25 0.18
C LEU A 16 -1.69 9.32 1.32
N ALA A 17 -0.41 8.99 1.50
CA ALA A 17 0.04 8.13 2.59
C ALA A 17 -0.28 8.74 3.95
N ALA A 18 -0.05 10.05 4.13
CA ALA A 18 -0.41 10.75 5.37
C ALA A 18 -1.92 10.72 5.64
N TRP A 19 -2.74 10.92 4.61
CA TRP A 19 -4.20 10.84 4.73
C TRP A 19 -4.71 9.44 5.04
N ILE A 20 -4.18 8.40 4.38
CA ILE A 20 -4.53 7.01 4.66
C ILE A 20 -4.17 6.65 6.09
N ASP A 21 -2.97 7.03 6.54
CA ASP A 21 -2.52 6.75 7.90
C ASP A 21 -3.41 7.45 8.93
N TYR A 22 -3.75 8.72 8.71
CA TYR A 22 -4.68 9.45 9.57
C TYR A 22 -6.06 8.80 9.64
N MET A 23 -6.61 8.38 8.50
CA MET A 23 -7.95 7.77 8.45
C MET A 23 -8.01 6.39 9.12
N LEU A 24 -6.93 5.61 9.03
CA LEU A 24 -6.89 4.23 9.56
C LEU A 24 -6.41 4.16 11.01
N ASN A 25 -5.46 5.02 11.38
CA ASN A 25 -4.77 4.99 12.66
C ASN A 25 -5.12 6.19 13.56
N GLY A 26 -5.81 7.21 13.04
CA GLY A 26 -6.21 8.41 13.80
C GLY A 26 -5.05 9.37 14.10
N THR A 27 -3.90 9.15 13.48
CA THR A 27 -2.63 9.79 13.86
C THR A 27 -1.98 10.47 12.67
N LEU A 28 -1.79 11.79 12.77
CA LEU A 28 -0.94 12.54 11.84
C LEU A 28 0.50 12.49 12.37
N ALA A 29 1.25 11.41 12.13
CA ALA A 29 2.71 11.28 12.30
C ALA A 29 3.38 11.71 13.66
N VAL A 30 2.68 12.33 14.60
CA VAL A 30 3.22 12.85 15.90
C VAL A 30 2.73 12.02 17.09
N ALA A 31 2.07 10.89 16.85
CA ALA A 31 1.58 10.06 17.94
C ALA A 31 2.71 9.21 18.50
N THR A 32 2.83 9.23 19.83
CA THR A 32 3.74 8.41 20.63
C THR A 32 3.42 6.90 20.58
N GLU A 33 2.36 6.51 19.86
CA GLU A 33 1.88 5.14 19.73
C GLU A 33 2.16 4.59 18.34
N ALA A 34 2.53 3.31 18.27
CA ALA A 34 2.73 2.62 17.01
C ALA A 34 1.40 2.50 16.23
N PRO A 35 1.40 2.62 14.89
CA PRO A 35 0.19 2.50 14.09
C PRO A 35 -0.45 1.11 14.27
N ARG A 36 -1.77 1.07 14.43
CA ARG A 36 -2.53 -0.16 14.62
C ARG A 36 -2.69 -0.95 13.30
N LEU A 37 -2.80 -0.24 12.18
CA LEU A 37 -3.04 -0.79 10.85
C LEU A 37 -1.91 -0.42 9.89
N GLY A 38 -1.40 -1.44 9.19
CA GLY A 38 -0.40 -1.28 8.13
C GLY A 38 -1.05 -1.19 6.75
N PHE A 39 -0.44 -0.41 5.85
CA PHE A 39 -0.82 -0.36 4.44
C PHE A 39 0.41 -0.23 3.53
N VAL A 40 0.22 -0.64 2.28
CA VAL A 40 1.12 -0.35 1.17
C VAL A 40 0.30 0.27 0.03
N LEU A 41 0.75 1.41 -0.49
CA LEU A 41 0.20 2.06 -1.67
C LEU A 41 1.14 1.77 -2.85
N LEU A 42 0.61 1.14 -3.89
CA LEU A 42 1.32 0.82 -5.13
C LEU A 42 0.73 1.67 -6.26
N VAL A 43 1.58 2.40 -6.98
CA VAL A 43 1.17 3.26 -8.10
C VAL A 43 2.07 2.98 -9.28
N ALA A 44 1.46 2.70 -10.43
CA ALA A 44 2.16 2.49 -11.69
C ALA A 44 1.38 3.15 -12.81
N GLU A 45 2.08 3.49 -13.90
CA GLU A 45 1.46 4.05 -15.09
C GLU A 45 0.66 2.96 -15.82
N PHE A 46 -0.61 3.24 -16.14
CA PHE A 46 -1.42 2.34 -16.95
C PHE A 46 -0.76 2.07 -18.31
N GLY A 47 -0.77 0.82 -18.75
CA GLY A 47 -0.09 0.40 -19.99
C GLY A 47 1.42 0.16 -19.82
N LYS A 48 2.00 0.44 -18.64
CA LYS A 48 3.39 0.10 -18.28
C LYS A 48 3.46 -0.63 -16.93
N ILE A 49 2.38 -1.29 -16.53
CA ILE A 49 2.33 -2.01 -15.25
C ILE A 49 3.23 -3.25 -15.32
N GLU A 50 3.22 -3.94 -16.47
CA GLU A 50 4.15 -5.02 -16.78
C GLU A 50 5.45 -4.39 -17.30
N ASP A 51 6.59 -4.79 -16.73
CA ASP A 51 7.95 -4.32 -17.05
C ASP A 51 8.27 -2.82 -16.84
N GLY A 52 7.32 -2.02 -16.34
CA GLY A 52 7.56 -0.63 -15.94
C GLY A 52 7.91 -0.46 -14.47
N ARG A 53 8.04 0.81 -14.05
CA ARG A 53 8.35 1.17 -12.66
C ARG A 53 7.06 1.21 -11.84
N VAL A 54 7.06 0.48 -10.73
CA VAL A 54 6.04 0.57 -9.69
C VAL A 54 6.59 1.46 -8.56
N ASN A 55 5.92 2.57 -8.31
CA ASN A 55 6.17 3.45 -7.17
C ASN A 55 5.43 2.89 -5.96
N TYR A 56 6.07 2.91 -4.79
CA TYR A 56 5.43 2.40 -3.58
C TYR A 56 5.79 3.21 -2.33
N ILE A 57 4.83 3.29 -1.41
CA ILE A 57 4.97 3.86 -0.07
C ILE A 57 4.19 3.02 0.94
N SER A 58 4.71 2.90 2.17
CA SER A 58 4.09 2.14 3.26
C SER A 58 4.32 2.80 4.60
N ASN A 59 3.47 2.53 5.58
CA ASN A 59 3.58 3.08 6.95
C ASN A 59 4.21 2.11 7.97
N GLY A 60 4.77 0.98 7.52
CA GLY A 60 5.35 -0.04 8.38
C GLY A 60 6.72 -0.55 7.93
N GLN A 61 7.25 -1.50 8.70
CA GLN A 61 8.54 -2.15 8.41
C GLN A 61 8.43 -3.04 7.17
N ARG A 62 9.53 -3.15 6.43
CA ARG A 62 9.57 -3.83 5.13
C ARG A 62 9.10 -5.28 5.22
N GLU A 63 9.50 -6.00 6.25
CA GLU A 63 9.20 -7.41 6.46
C GLU A 63 7.68 -7.64 6.58
N ASP A 64 7.01 -6.80 7.37
CA ASP A 64 5.56 -6.86 7.56
C ASP A 64 4.82 -6.42 6.30
N MET A 65 5.34 -5.38 5.62
CA MET A 65 4.69 -4.84 4.43
C MET A 65 4.79 -5.78 3.23
N ILE A 66 5.81 -6.64 3.16
CA ILE A 66 5.90 -7.71 2.15
C ILE A 66 4.83 -8.80 2.37
N ALA A 67 4.40 -9.02 3.61
CA ALA A 67 3.38 -10.03 3.91
C ALA A 67 2.02 -9.66 3.29
N LEU A 68 1.68 -8.37 3.21
CA LEU A 68 0.42 -7.86 2.65
C LEU A 68 0.23 -8.26 1.16
N PRO A 69 1.15 -7.91 0.22
CA PRO A 69 1.05 -8.40 -1.16
C PRO A 69 1.09 -9.92 -1.28
N ARG A 70 1.87 -10.63 -0.45
CA ARG A 70 1.93 -12.10 -0.49
C ARG A 70 0.59 -12.73 -0.18
N GLU A 71 -0.08 -12.28 0.87
CA GLU A 71 -1.42 -12.75 1.24
C GLU A 71 -2.44 -12.42 0.15
N TYR A 72 -2.39 -11.20 -0.40
CA TYR A 72 -3.27 -10.79 -1.50
C TYR A 72 -3.04 -11.63 -2.77
N LEU A 73 -1.80 -11.86 -3.18
CA LEU A 73 -1.47 -12.70 -4.33
C LEU A 73 -1.91 -14.15 -4.10
N GLY A 74 -1.64 -14.71 -2.93
CA GLY A 74 -2.12 -16.04 -2.55
C GLY A 74 -3.64 -16.14 -2.63
N SER A 75 -4.35 -15.07 -2.25
CA SER A 75 -5.81 -14.99 -2.40
C SER A 75 -6.26 -14.98 -3.86
N LEU A 76 -5.58 -14.24 -4.75
CA LEU A 76 -5.91 -14.22 -6.16
C LEU A 76 -5.66 -15.57 -6.84
N GLU A 77 -4.63 -16.29 -6.38
CA GLU A 77 -4.27 -17.62 -6.85
C GLU A 77 -5.14 -18.75 -6.25
N GLY A 78 -6.11 -18.42 -5.39
CA GLY A 78 -6.96 -19.41 -4.72
C GLY A 78 -6.24 -20.24 -3.64
N ARG A 79 -5.08 -19.77 -3.18
CA ARG A 79 -4.24 -20.40 -2.15
C ARG A 79 -4.47 -19.81 -0.75
N ALA A 80 -5.02 -18.60 -0.65
CA ALA A 80 -5.35 -17.98 0.64
C ALA A 80 -6.80 -18.28 1.07
N GLN A 81 -6.98 -18.50 2.37
CA GLN A 81 -8.23 -19.02 2.94
C GLN A 81 -9.31 -17.93 3.15
N GLY A 82 -9.00 -16.65 2.95
CA GLY A 82 -9.81 -15.52 3.48
C GLY A 82 -10.58 -14.65 2.49
N PHE A 83 -10.39 -14.76 1.17
CA PHE A 83 -10.98 -13.78 0.23
C PHE A 83 -12.38 -14.17 -0.24
N LYS A 84 -13.39 -13.74 0.51
CA LYS A 84 -14.76 -13.67 -0.02
C LYS A 84 -14.88 -12.40 -0.86
N ARG A 85 -14.94 -12.55 -2.19
CA ARG A 85 -15.33 -11.46 -3.10
C ARG A 85 -16.63 -10.83 -2.57
N ARG A 86 -16.59 -9.59 -2.07
CA ARG A 86 -17.81 -8.78 -2.00
C ARG A 86 -18.17 -8.43 -3.43
N ALA A 87 -19.25 -8.99 -3.93
CA ALA A 87 -19.89 -8.51 -5.14
C ALA A 87 -20.20 -7.02 -4.93
N ARG A 88 -19.76 -6.16 -5.86
CA ARG A 88 -20.32 -4.82 -5.99
C ARG A 88 -21.80 -4.99 -6.29
N THR A 89 -22.67 -4.68 -5.34
CA THR A 89 -24.04 -4.27 -5.67
C THR A 89 -23.92 -2.96 -6.43
N SER A 90 -24.51 -2.95 -7.62
CA SER A 90 -24.72 -1.78 -8.46
C SER A 90 -25.71 -0.82 -7.82
#